data_AF-A0A1G6ZTU1-F1
#
_entry.id   AF-A0A1G6ZTU1-F1
#
_cell.length_a   1.000
_cell.length_b   1.000
_cell.length_c   1.000
_cell.angle_alpha   90.00
_cell.angle_beta   90.00
_cell.angle_gamma   90.00
#
_symmetry.space_group_name_H-M   'P 1'
#
loop_
_entity.id
_entity.type
_entity.pdbx_description
1 polymer ?
#
loop_
_entity_poly.entity_id
_entity_poly.type
_entity_poly.pdbx_seq_one_letter_code
_entity_poly.pdbx_strand_id
1 'polypeptide(L)'
;MQPLFVNLSGYLQLILIPDNEFDCHGRVLDDLSYSIYLDTTCTINTLMEKEIQRNLGAAPDPDYLGRIVMSAPHVFYYYASYCERSFNIYEIEEIAERIIQFNLYKAWAHR
;
A
#
# COMPACT_ATOMS: atom_id res chain seq x y z
N MET A 1 -7.32 -9.29 2.37
CA MET A 1 -6.45 -8.12 2.22
C MET A 1 -7.28 -7.00 1.65
N GLN A 2 -7.53 -5.95 2.44
CA GLN A 2 -8.42 -4.87 2.00
C GLN A 2 -7.57 -3.73 1.44
N PRO A 3 -7.71 -3.38 0.14
CA PRO A 3 -6.98 -2.28 -0.46
C PRO A 3 -7.43 -0.94 0.15
N LEU A 4 -6.49 -0.01 0.25
CA LEU A 4 -6.69 1.34 0.75
C LEU A 4 -6.57 2.32 -0.42
N PHE A 5 -7.63 3.10 -0.65
CA PHE A 5 -7.65 4.15 -1.66
C PHE A 5 -7.32 5.49 -1.01
N VAL A 6 -6.35 6.20 -1.57
CA VAL A 6 -5.82 7.43 -0.98
C VAL A 6 -5.75 8.51 -2.02
N ASN A 7 -6.26 9.69 -1.68
CA ASN A 7 -6.03 10.91 -2.45
C ASN A 7 -4.98 11.72 -1.73
N LEU A 8 -3.82 11.90 -2.37
CA LEU A 8 -2.78 12.79 -1.85
C LEU A 8 -3.12 14.26 -2.13
N SER A 9 -2.50 15.14 -1.35
CA SER A 9 -2.66 16.60 -1.42
C SER A 9 -2.43 17.19 -2.82
N GLY A 10 -1.71 16.49 -3.71
CA GLY A 10 -1.45 16.86 -5.10
C GLY A 10 -2.47 16.35 -6.15
N TYR A 11 -3.68 15.94 -5.74
CA TYR A 11 -4.69 15.29 -6.60
C TYR A 11 -4.26 13.94 -7.19
N LEU A 12 -3.22 13.34 -6.61
CA LEU A 12 -2.76 12.03 -7.00
C LEU A 12 -3.62 10.97 -6.31
N GLN A 13 -4.35 10.20 -7.09
CA GLN A 13 -5.17 9.10 -6.62
C GLN A 13 -4.32 7.84 -6.63
N LEU A 14 -4.24 7.17 -5.48
CA LEU A 14 -3.39 6.02 -5.24
C LEU A 14 -4.19 4.87 -4.68
N ILE A 15 -3.72 3.67 -4.99
CA ILE A 15 -4.20 2.42 -4.44
C ILE A 15 -3.05 1.76 -3.71
N LEU A 16 -3.27 1.49 -2.44
CA LEU A 16 -2.34 0.79 -1.57
C LEU A 16 -2.87 -0.62 -1.34
N ILE A 17 -2.19 -1.60 -1.90
CA ILE A 17 -2.54 -3.02 -1.73
C ILE A 17 -1.63 -3.59 -0.65
N PRO A 18 -2.18 -4.13 0.46
CA PRO A 18 -1.35 -4.76 1.48
C PRO A 18 -0.67 -6.00 0.91
N ASP A 19 0.63 -6.11 1.14
CA ASP A 19 1.45 -7.25 0.76
C ASP A 19 1.46 -8.34 1.84
N ASN A 20 1.22 -7.91 3.08
CA ASN A 20 1.12 -8.74 4.25
C ASN A 20 0.21 -8.03 5.27
N GLU A 21 -0.73 -8.74 5.88
CA GLU A 21 -1.59 -8.20 6.96
C GLU A 21 -1.51 -9.06 8.22
N PHE A 22 -1.33 -10.37 8.06
CA PHE A 22 -1.32 -11.33 9.15
C PHE A 22 -0.23 -12.37 8.98
N ASP A 23 0.34 -12.84 10.09
CA ASP A 23 1.15 -14.06 10.10
C ASP A 23 0.27 -15.30 9.85
N CYS A 24 0.89 -16.47 9.74
CA CYS A 24 0.19 -17.74 9.58
C CYS A 24 -0.73 -18.11 10.76
N HIS A 25 -0.69 -17.34 11.84
CA HIS A 25 -1.51 -17.49 13.04
C HIS A 25 -2.62 -16.43 13.15
N GLY A 26 -2.79 -15.57 12.14
CA GLY A 26 -3.81 -14.52 12.14
C GLY A 26 -3.47 -13.32 13.02
N ARG A 27 -2.21 -13.17 13.46
CA ARG A 27 -1.75 -12.01 14.23
C ARG A 27 -1.28 -10.92 13.28
N VAL A 28 -1.57 -9.66 13.62
CA VAL A 28 -1.07 -8.50 12.88
C VAL A 28 0.46 -8.55 12.88
N LEU A 29 1.05 -8.46 11.68
CA LEU A 29 2.50 -8.45 11.53
C LEU A 29 3.07 -7.11 12.04
N ASP A 30 4.22 -7.19 12.73
CA ASP A 30 4.95 -6.00 13.15
C ASP A 30 5.43 -5.18 11.94
N ASP A 31 5.78 -5.85 10.84
CA ASP A 31 6.14 -5.20 9.58
C ASP A 31 4.98 -5.26 8.59
N LEU A 32 4.35 -4.11 8.39
CA LEU A 32 3.32 -3.92 7.38
C LEU A 32 3.95 -3.47 6.07
N SER A 33 3.42 -3.96 4.97
CA SER A 33 3.94 -3.64 3.66
C SER A 33 2.82 -3.41 2.68
N TYR A 34 2.95 -2.35 1.88
CA TYR A 34 1.96 -1.97 0.89
C TYR A 34 2.64 -1.69 -0.45
N SER A 35 2.07 -2.29 -1.49
CA SER A 35 2.36 -1.96 -2.88
C SER A 35 1.51 -0.76 -3.30
N ILE A 36 2.15 0.21 -3.95
CA ILE A 36 1.55 1.50 -4.33
C ILE A 36 1.31 1.51 -5.83
N TYR A 37 0.06 1.77 -6.22
CA TYR A 37 -0.35 1.89 -7.62
C TYR A 37 -1.03 3.24 -7.87
N LEU A 38 -0.88 3.75 -9.10
CA LEU A 38 -1.65 4.87 -9.60
C LEU A 38 -3.12 4.43 -9.85
N ASP A 39 -4.09 5.18 -9.34
CA ASP A 39 -5.50 4.91 -9.59
C ASP A 39 -5.95 5.57 -10.90
N THR A 40 -5.68 4.91 -12.03
CA THR A 40 -6.05 5.42 -13.35
C THR A 40 -7.44 4.95 -13.79
N THR A 41 -7.85 3.73 -13.45
CA THR A 41 -9.15 3.13 -13.86
C THR A 41 -9.58 1.93 -12.99
N CYS A 42 -9.40 1.94 -11.68
CA CYS A 42 -9.44 0.68 -10.92
C CYS A 42 -10.85 0.16 -10.61
N THR A 43 -11.13 -1.07 -11.04
CA THR A 43 -12.26 -1.92 -10.61
C THR A 43 -11.75 -3.03 -9.68
N ILE A 44 -12.65 -3.69 -8.94
CA ILE A 44 -12.29 -4.84 -8.09
C ILE A 44 -11.57 -5.94 -8.87
N ASN A 45 -11.97 -6.19 -10.13
CA ASN A 45 -11.36 -7.20 -10.98
C ASN A 45 -9.90 -6.85 -11.34
N THR A 46 -9.64 -5.59 -11.68
CA THR A 46 -8.27 -5.13 -11.97
C THR A 46 -7.36 -5.18 -10.75
N LEU A 47 -7.91 -5.04 -9.52
CA LEU A 47 -7.11 -5.21 -8.30
C LEU A 47 -6.66 -6.65 -8.09
N MET A 48 -7.56 -7.62 -8.32
CA MET A 48 -7.23 -9.04 -8.24
C MET A 48 -6.19 -9.44 -9.30
N GLU A 49 -6.30 -8.90 -10.51
CA GLU A 49 -5.32 -9.13 -11.58
C GLU A 49 -3.94 -8.57 -11.22
N LYS A 50 -3.86 -7.35 -10.67
CA LYS A 50 -2.60 -6.75 -10.18
C LYS A 50 -1.94 -7.57 -9.08
N GLU A 51 -2.74 -8.08 -8.14
CA GLU A 51 -2.27 -8.96 -7.06
C GLU A 51 -1.71 -10.29 -7.62
N ILE A 52 -2.42 -10.91 -8.58
CA ILE A 52 -1.99 -12.15 -9.23
C ILE A 52 -0.71 -11.93 -10.05
N GLN A 53 -0.65 -10.87 -10.86
CA GLN A 53 0.53 -10.56 -11.68
C GLN A 53 1.78 -10.35 -10.83
N ARG A 54 1.64 -9.65 -9.70
CA ARG A 54 2.72 -9.47 -8.74
C ARG A 54 3.19 -10.79 -8.15
N ASN A 55 2.26 -11.67 -7.74
CA ASN A 55 2.60 -12.98 -7.19
C ASN A 55 3.26 -13.91 -8.21
N LEU A 56 2.95 -13.75 -9.49
CA LEU A 56 3.51 -14.53 -10.59
C LEU A 56 4.83 -13.96 -11.15
N GLY A 57 5.29 -12.79 -10.67
CA GLY A 57 6.47 -12.12 -11.20
C GLY A 57 6.32 -11.69 -12.68
N ALA A 58 5.08 -11.45 -13.11
CA ALA A 58 4.78 -11.02 -14.47
C ALA A 58 5.23 -9.56 -14.70
N ALA A 59 5.29 -9.16 -15.99
CA ALA A 59 5.83 -7.89 -16.49
C ALA A 59 5.52 -6.65 -15.63
N PRO A 60 6.42 -5.65 -15.56
CA PRO A 60 6.24 -4.47 -14.71
C PRO A 60 4.94 -3.73 -15.05
N ASP A 61 4.05 -3.64 -14.08
CA ASP A 61 2.79 -2.89 -14.19
C ASP A 61 3.11 -1.39 -14.33
N PRO A 62 2.68 -0.71 -15.41
CA PRO A 62 2.96 0.70 -15.62
C PRO A 62 2.35 1.62 -14.56
N ASP A 63 1.32 1.16 -13.84
CA ASP A 63 0.74 1.90 -12.73
C ASP A 63 1.49 1.65 -11.41
N TYR A 64 2.43 0.70 -11.34
CA TYR A 64 3.14 0.39 -10.11
C TYR A 64 4.20 1.45 -9.80
N LEU A 65 4.01 2.15 -8.69
CA LEU A 65 4.87 3.26 -8.27
C LEU A 65 5.93 2.83 -7.26
N GLY A 66 5.77 1.67 -6.63
CA GLY A 66 6.73 1.12 -5.70
C GLY A 66 6.09 0.50 -4.46
N ARG A 67 6.90 0.34 -3.42
CA ARG A 67 6.52 -0.33 -2.18
C ARG A 67 6.88 0.52 -0.98
N ILE A 68 5.97 0.61 -0.02
CA ILE A 68 6.25 1.15 1.30
C ILE A 68 6.20 0.03 2.33
N VAL A 69 7.25 -0.09 3.13
CA VAL A 69 7.31 -1.00 4.27
C VAL A 69 7.32 -0.14 5.53
N MET A 70 6.52 -0.52 6.53
CA MET A 70 6.37 0.18 7.79
C MET A 70 6.57 -0.81 8.94
N SER A 71 7.54 -0.53 9.80
CA SER A 71 7.75 -1.31 11.01
C SER A 71 6.99 -0.67 12.18
N ALA A 72 6.08 -1.42 12.77
CA ALA A 72 5.34 -1.03 13.96
C ALA A 72 6.28 -0.96 15.20
N PRO A 73 6.03 -0.02 16.13
CA PRO A 73 4.97 0.98 16.08
C PRO A 73 5.50 2.29 15.47
N HIS A 74 5.46 2.40 14.14
CA HIS A 74 5.44 3.67 13.39
C HIS A 74 6.72 4.50 13.31
N VAL A 75 7.90 3.94 13.58
CA VAL A 75 9.13 4.76 13.62
C VAL A 75 9.92 4.72 12.32
N PHE A 76 9.79 3.66 11.53
CA PHE A 76 10.56 3.50 10.31
C PHE A 76 9.67 3.08 9.16
N TYR A 77 9.71 3.87 8.09
CA TYR A 77 9.16 3.51 6.81
C TYR A 77 10.25 3.61 5.74
N TYR A 78 10.23 2.66 4.81
CA TYR A 78 11.11 2.64 3.66
C TYR A 78 10.26 2.59 2.39
N TYR A 79 10.51 3.53 1.49
CA TYR A 79 9.91 3.55 0.17
C TYR A 79 10.95 3.13 -0.88
N ALA A 80 10.65 2.05 -1.59
CA ALA A 80 11.36 1.66 -2.80
C ALA A 80 10.56 2.11 -4.01
N SER A 81 11.07 3.10 -4.75
CA SER A 81 10.50 3.49 -6.04
C SER A 81 10.88 2.48 -7.12
N TYR A 82 9.94 2.18 -8.01
CA TYR A 82 10.15 1.24 -9.12
C TYR A 82 10.02 1.91 -10.50
N CYS A 83 9.72 3.21 -10.54
CA CYS A 83 9.47 3.98 -11.75
C CYS A 83 10.16 5.35 -11.71
N GLU A 84 10.26 6.03 -12.86
CA GLU A 84 10.83 7.39 -12.94
C GLU A 84 10.09 8.42 -12.07
N ARG A 85 8.82 8.16 -11.72
CA ARG A 85 8.06 8.98 -10.79
C ARG A 85 8.38 8.58 -9.35
N SER A 86 9.23 9.35 -8.69
CA SER A 86 9.48 9.23 -7.25
C SER A 86 8.51 10.12 -6.46
N PHE A 87 7.95 9.60 -5.37
CA PHE A 87 7.29 10.44 -4.37
C PHE A 87 8.31 11.31 -3.65
N ASN A 88 7.92 12.55 -3.34
CA ASN A 88 8.66 13.38 -2.42
C ASN A 88 8.40 12.97 -0.96
N ILE A 89 9.21 13.45 -0.02
CA ILE A 89 9.10 13.06 1.39
C ILE A 89 7.72 13.35 2.00
N TYR A 90 7.08 14.47 1.64
CA TYR A 90 5.77 14.84 2.14
C TYR A 90 4.67 13.90 1.63
N GLU A 91 4.77 13.47 0.37
CA GLU A 91 3.86 12.47 -0.20
C GLU A 91 4.02 11.12 0.48
N ILE A 92 5.27 10.71 0.78
CA ILE A 92 5.53 9.46 1.50
C ILE A 92 4.98 9.53 2.93
N GLU A 93 5.16 10.66 3.63
CA GLU A 93 4.60 10.90 4.96
C GLU A 93 3.07 10.83 4.94
N GLU A 94 2.42 11.47 3.96
CA GLU A 94 0.97 11.42 3.80
C GLU A 94 0.48 9.98 3.55
N ILE A 95 1.16 9.21 2.70
CA ILE A 95 0.87 7.78 2.47
C ILE A 95 0.98 6.99 3.78
N ALA A 96 2.07 7.18 4.54
CA ALA A 96 2.30 6.49 5.80
C ALA A 96 1.22 6.81 6.84
N GLU A 97 0.87 8.09 7.00
CA GLU A 97 -0.20 8.52 7.91
C GLU A 97 -1.54 7.86 7.57
N ARG A 98 -1.87 7.76 6.27
CA ARG A 98 -3.12 7.14 5.80
C ARG A 98 -3.16 5.65 6.09
N ILE A 99 -2.05 4.94 5.92
CA ILE A 99 -1.91 3.53 6.29
C ILE A 99 -2.11 3.35 7.80
N ILE A 100 -1.52 4.23 8.62
CA ILE A 100 -1.66 4.17 10.09
C ILE A 100 -3.12 4.38 10.50
N GLN A 101 -3.76 5.44 9.99
CA GLN A 101 -5.17 5.74 10.29
C GLN A 101 -6.09 4.58 9.91
N PHE A 102 -5.89 3.97 8.75
CA PHE A 102 -6.67 2.83 8.28
C PHE A 102 -6.52 1.60 9.19
N ASN A 103 -5.30 1.26 9.57
CA ASN A 103 -5.04 0.11 10.43
C ASN A 103 -5.51 0.32 11.88
N LEU A 104 -5.37 1.54 12.41
CA LEU A 104 -5.95 1.90 13.71
C LEU A 104 -7.47 1.76 13.70
N TYR A 105 -8.14 2.24 12.64
CA TYR A 105 -9.58 2.10 12.47
C TYR A 105 -10.01 0.62 12.39
N LYS A 106 -9.33 -0.18 11.57
CA LYS A 106 -9.56 -1.64 11.49
C LYS A 106 -9.43 -2.32 12.85
N ALA A 107 -8.36 -2.04 13.59
CA ALA A 107 -8.13 -2.63 14.91
C ALA A 107 -9.25 -2.27 15.90
N TRP A 108 -9.84 -1.07 15.78
CA TRP A 108 -10.96 -0.63 16.59
C TRP A 108 -12.30 -1.27 16.19
N ALA A 109 -12.55 -1.44 14.88
CA ALA A 109 -13.79 -2.01 14.36
C ALA A 109 -13.93 -3.53 14.61
N HIS A 110 -12.82 -4.22 14.92
CA HIS A 110 -12.79 -5.65 15.24
C HIS A 110 -12.79 -5.97 16.75
N ARG A 111 -13.09 -4.99 17.62
CA ARG A 111 -13.36 -5.17 19.06
C ARG A 111 -14.86 -5.24 19.33
#